data_AF-A0A6H2GSB2-F1
#
_entry.id   AF-A0A6H2GSB2-F1
#
_cell.length_a   1.000
_cell.length_b   1.000
_cell.length_c   1.000
_cell.angle_alpha   90.00
_cell.angle_beta   90.00
_cell.angle_gamma   90.00
#
_symmetry.space_group_name_H-M   'P 1'
#
loop_
_entity.id
_entity.type
_entity.pdbx_description
1 polymer ?
#
loop_
_entity_poly.entity_id
_entity_poly.type
_entity_poly.pdbx_seq_one_letter_code
_entity_poly.pdbx_strand_id
1 'polypeptide(L)' 'MEFIAIFGAFYAMPFLAFFFLLAMLQLFAKDKSDGLKLVASLLFGGIMWIFSMLLVLAAGG' A
#
# COMPACT_ATOMS: atom_id res chain seq x y z
N MET A 1 -9.52 14.40 -15.36
CA MET A 1 -9.89 13.26 -14.49
C MET A 1 -8.78 12.23 -14.40
N GLU A 2 -8.11 11.89 -15.51
CA GLU A 2 -7.00 10.93 -15.54
C GLU A 2 -5.84 11.28 -14.58
N PHE A 3 -5.40 12.54 -14.52
CA PHE A 3 -4.31 12.93 -13.62
C PHE A 3 -4.61 12.68 -12.12
N ILE A 4 -5.87 12.84 -11.71
CA ILE A 4 -6.33 12.56 -10.33
C ILE A 4 -6.38 11.04 -10.09
N ALA A 5 -6.85 10.28 -11.08
CA ALA A 5 -6.90 8.82 -11.00
C ALA A 5 -5.48 8.21 -10.94
N ILE A 6 -4.56 8.73 -11.75
CA ILE A 6 -3.14 8.37 -11.77
C ILE A 6 -2.51 8.73 -10.42
N PHE A 7 -2.66 9.96 -9.92
CA PHE A 7 -2.12 10.35 -8.62
C PHE A 7 -2.68 9.50 -7.47
N GLY A 8 -3.99 9.20 -7.50
CA GLY A 8 -4.63 8.30 -6.55
C GLY A 8 -4.07 6.88 -6.59
N ALA A 9 -3.84 6.33 -7.78
CA ALA A 9 -3.22 5.02 -7.95
C ALA A 9 -1.76 5.03 -7.47
N PHE A 10 -0.96 6.03 -7.84
CA PHE A 10 0.46 6.08 -7.51
C PHE A 10 0.75 6.35 -6.03
N TYR A 11 -0.06 7.17 -5.35
CA TYR A 11 0.27 7.64 -4.01
C TYR A 11 -0.78 7.27 -2.96
N ALA A 12 -2.08 7.36 -3.27
CA ALA A 12 -3.10 7.09 -2.26
C ALA A 12 -3.25 5.59 -2.00
N MET A 13 -3.28 4.75 -3.04
CA MET A 13 -3.44 3.30 -2.91
C MET A 13 -2.32 2.62 -2.08
N PRO A 14 -1.02 2.90 -2.31
CA PRO A 14 0.06 2.31 -1.51
C PRO A 14 0.04 2.74 -0.06
N PHE A 15 -0.30 4.01 0.19
CA PHE A 15 -0.37 4.58 1.53
C PHE A 15 -1.57 4.00 2.30
N LEU A 16 -2.74 3.91 1.68
CA LEU A 16 -3.91 3.26 2.26
C LEU A 16 -3.63 1.78 2.56
N ALA A 17 -2.97 1.08 1.64
CA ALA A 17 -2.57 -0.31 1.83
C ALA A 17 -1.62 -0.49 3.03
N PHE A 18 -0.65 0.40 3.19
CA PHE A 18 0.24 0.42 4.36
C PHE A 18 -0.55 0.53 5.67
N PHE A 19 -1.39 1.56 5.82
CA PHE A 19 -2.13 1.79 7.06
C PHE A 19 -3.16 0.70 7.34
N PHE A 20 -3.80 0.18 6.28
CA PHE A 20 -4.76 -0.89 6.41
C PHE A 20 -4.09 -2.16 6.95
N LEU A 21 -2.95 -2.57 6.38
CA LEU A 21 -2.23 -3.74 6.87
C LEU A 21 -1.68 -3.51 8.28
N LEU A 22 -1.17 -2.30 8.58
CA LEU A 22 -0.69 -1.98 9.91
C LEU A 22 -1.81 -2.10 10.96
N ALA A 23 -3.00 -1.55 10.65
CA ALA A 23 -4.16 -1.66 11.52
C ALA A 23 -4.59 -3.13 11.71
N MET A 24 -4.61 -3.92 10.64
CA MET A 24 -4.89 -5.35 10.75
C MET A 24 -3.86 -6.07 11.62
N LEU A 25 -2.57 -5.81 11.43
CA LEU A 25 -1.52 -6.45 12.23
C LEU A 25 -1.55 -6.01 13.70
N GLN A 26 -1.96 -4.77 13.98
CA GLN A 26 -2.21 -4.32 15.36
C GLN A 26 -3.41 -5.02 16.01
N LEU A 27 -4.47 -5.30 15.24
CA LEU A 27 -5.67 -5.98 15.72
C LEU A 27 -5.45 -7.48 15.93
N PHE A 28 -4.79 -8.15 14.97
CA PHE A 28 -4.75 -9.62 14.88
C PHE A 28 -3.41 -10.24 15.26
N ALA A 29 -2.29 -9.50 15.17
CA ALA A 29 -0.95 -10.02 15.45
C ALA A 29 -0.34 -9.39 16.70
N LYS A 30 -1.13 -9.22 17.77
CA LYS A 30 -0.73 -8.51 19.01
C LYS A 30 0.56 -9.04 19.62
N ASP A 31 0.80 -10.34 19.50
CA ASP A 31 1.96 -11.04 20.10
C ASP A 31 3.27 -10.82 19.31
N LYS A 32 3.21 -10.16 18.15
CA LYS A 32 4.38 -9.86 17.32
C LYS A 32 4.94 -8.48 17.64
N SER A 33 6.26 -8.34 17.50
CA SER A 33 6.97 -7.07 17.66
C SER A 33 6.37 -5.99 16.76
N ASP A 34 6.18 -4.79 17.29
CA ASP A 34 5.63 -3.65 16.55
C ASP A 34 6.55 -3.23 15.39
N GLY A 35 7.86 -3.41 15.54
CA GLY A 35 8.82 -3.21 14.45
C GLY A 35 8.56 -4.17 13.28
N LEU A 36 8.23 -5.44 13.56
CA LEU A 36 7.92 -6.41 12.51
C LEU A 36 6.61 -6.05 11.79
N LYS A 37 5.61 -5.56 12.51
CA LYS A 37 4.33 -5.12 11.92
C LYS A 37 4.53 -3.91 11.00
N LEU A 38 5.35 -2.95 11.42
CA LEU A 38 5.70 -1.79 10.61
C LEU A 38 6.46 -2.20 9.35
N VAL A 39 7.46 -3.05 9.46
CA VAL A 39 8.24 -3.54 8.30
C VAL A 39 7.34 -4.31 7.33
N ALA A 40 6.49 -5.21 7.81
CA ALA A 40 5.55 -5.94 6.97
C ALA A 40 4.58 -5.00 6.23
N SER A 41 4.07 -3.98 6.92
CA SER A 41 3.20 -2.95 6.33
C SER A 41 3.93 -2.12 5.28
N LEU A 42 5.19 -1.78 5.52
CA LEU A 42 6.03 -1.00 4.61
C LEU A 42 6.35 -1.78 3.34
N LEU A 43 6.68 -3.07 3.48
CA LEU A 43 6.87 -3.99 2.34
C LEU A 43 5.58 -4.14 1.53
N PHE A 44 4.44 -4.30 2.20
CA PHE A 44 3.14 -4.41 1.53
C PHE A 44 2.76 -3.13 0.77
N GLY A 45 2.94 -1.96 1.38
CA GLY A 45 2.75 -0.67 0.71
C GLY A 45 3.66 -0.54 -0.52
N GLY A 46 4.94 -0.91 -0.41
CA GLY A 46 5.87 -0.91 -1.53
C GLY A 46 5.46 -1.85 -2.67
N ILE A 47 4.98 -3.06 -2.36
CA ILE A 47 4.45 -3.99 -3.35
C ILE A 47 3.23 -3.39 -4.05
N MET A 48 2.31 -2.78 -3.29
CA MET A 48 1.11 -2.14 -3.85
C MET A 48 1.45 -0.94 -4.74
N TRP A 49 2.54 -0.24 -4.45
CA TRP A 49 3.06 0.82 -5.32
C TRP A 49 3.47 0.27 -6.68
N ILE A 50 4.23 -0.83 -6.71
CA ILE A 50 4.64 -1.50 -7.96
C ILE A 50 3.41 -1.96 -8.75
N PHE A 51 2.44 -2.62 -8.10
CA PHE A 51 1.19 -3.02 -8.77
C PHE A 51 0.42 -1.83 -9.32
N SER A 52 0.37 -0.72 -8.60
CA SER A 52 -0.30 0.49 -9.04
C SER A 52 0.40 1.13 -10.24
N MET A 53 1.74 1.10 -10.31
CA MET A 53 2.49 1.53 -11.50
C MET A 53 2.16 0.67 -12.72
N LEU A 54 2.14 -0.66 -12.53
CA LEU A 54 1.82 -1.60 -13.61
C LEU A 54 0.40 -1.39 -14.14
N LEU A 55 -0.56 -1.10 -13.25
CA LEU A 55 -1.95 -0.79 -13.63
C LEU A 55 -2.04 0.49 -14.47
N VAL A 56 -1.31 1.54 -14.11
CA VAL A 56 -1.33 2.78 -14.91
C VAL A 56 -0.69 2.55 -16.28
N LEU A 57 0.44 1.84 -16.35
CA LEU A 57 1.07 1.47 -17.63
C LEU A 57 0.14 0.62 -18.51
N ALA A 58 -0.58 -0.34 -17.92
CA ALA A 58 -1.52 -1.20 -18.64
C ALA A 58 -2.80 -0.47 -19.06
N ALA A 59 -3.22 0.56 -18.32
CA ALA A 59 -4.40 1.37 -18.61
C ALA A 59 -4.16 2.43 -19.71
N GLY A 60 -2.97 2.46 -20.31
CA GLY A 60 -2.61 3.40 -21.39
C GLY A 60 -1.99 4.70 -20.91
N GLY A 61 -1.34 4.69 -19.73
CA GLY A 61 -0.49 5.79 -19.27
C GLY A 61 0.64 6.15 -20.24
#